data_AF-A0A3S4HBQ9-F1
#
_entry.id   AF-A0A3S4HBQ9-F1
#
_cell.length_a   1.000
_cell.length_b   1.000
_cell.length_c   1.000
_cell.angle_alpha   90.00
_cell.angle_beta   90.00
_cell.angle_gamma   90.00
#
_symmetry.space_group_name_H-M   'P 1'
#
loop_
_entity.id
_entity.type
_entity.pdbx_description
1 polymer ?
#
loop_
_entity_poly.entity_id
_entity_poly.type
_entity_poly.pdbx_seq_one_letter_code
_entity_poly.pdbx_strand_id
1 'polypeptide(L)' 'MPVLAPLGDLVGINKEAMVMAYQFGNGLTNLVSPTGGVLLAGLSIARIGFGQWLKAIAPLFPVLWIVSAAFAAISAWV' A
#
# COMPACT_ATOMS: atom_id res chain seq x y z
N MET A 1 -0.16 10.48 10.57
CA MET A 1 -0.41 9.75 11.84
C MET A 1 -1.16 10.50 12.95
N PRO A 2 -1.11 11.85 13.12
CA PRO A 2 -1.82 12.49 14.24
C PRO A 2 -3.36 12.41 14.16
N VAL A 3 -3.92 12.20 12.96
CA VAL A 3 -5.37 11.99 12.77
C VAL A 3 -5.78 10.52 12.98
N LEU A 4 -4.90 9.59 12.62
CA LEU A 4 -5.19 8.15 12.72
C LEU A 4 -5.02 7.64 14.16
N ALA A 5 -4.04 8.14 14.92
CA ALA A 5 -3.80 7.72 16.30
C ALA A 5 -5.03 7.83 17.24
N PRO A 6 -5.78 8.95 17.30
CA PRO A 6 -6.97 9.05 18.16
C PRO A 6 -8.14 8.19 17.67
N LEU A 7 -8.23 7.88 16.37
CA LEU A 7 -9.22 6.95 15.83
C LEU A 7 -8.92 5.49 16.24
N GLY A 8 -7.63 5.12 16.29
CA GLY A 8 -7.21 3.81 16.78
C GLY A 8 -7.57 3.60 18.25
N ASP A 9 -7.30 4.61 19.09
CA ASP A 9 -7.69 4.59 20.51
C ASP A 9 -9.21 4.50 20.72
N LEU A 10 -10.01 5.08 19.81
CA LEU A 10 -11.49 5.02 19.83
C LEU A 10 -12.07 3.66 19.41
N VAL A 11 -11.40 2.97 18.48
CA VAL A 11 -11.84 1.67 17.94
C VAL A 11 -11.21 0.50 18.70
N GLY A 12 -10.28 0.77 19.62
CA GLY A 12 -9.58 -0.26 20.40
C GLY A 12 -8.50 -1.00 19.60
N ILE A 13 -7.99 -0.39 18.53
CA ILE A 13 -6.94 -0.96 17.68
C ILE A 13 -5.58 -0.37 18.06
N ASN A 14 -4.56 -1.22 18.17
CA ASN A 14 -3.20 -0.79 18.46
C ASN A 14 -2.69 0.23 17.43
N LYS A 15 -2.02 1.29 17.92
CA LYS A 15 -1.35 2.32 17.08
C LYS A 15 -0.35 1.71 16.11
N GLU A 16 0.33 0.65 16.51
CA GLU A 16 1.31 -0.07 15.69
C GLU A 16 0.64 -0.75 14.47
N ALA A 17 -0.52 -1.38 14.68
CA ALA A 17 -1.32 -1.97 13.61
C ALA A 17 -1.81 -0.91 12.61
N MET A 18 -2.17 0.27 13.11
CA MET A 18 -2.54 1.42 12.29
C MET A 18 -1.37 1.95 11.45
N VAL A 19 -0.16 2.02 12.01
CA VAL A 19 1.04 2.38 11.24
C VAL A 19 1.32 1.34 10.16
N MET A 20 1.22 0.05 10.49
CA MET A 20 1.46 -1.04 9.54
C MET A 20 0.47 -0.98 8.39
N ALA A 21 -0.82 -0.86 8.69
CA ALA A 21 -1.88 -0.73 7.68
C ALA A 21 -1.65 0.49 6.77
N TYR A 22 -1.24 1.62 7.34
CA TYR A 22 -0.91 2.82 6.56
C TYR A 22 0.30 2.59 5.65
N GLN A 23 1.37 1.97 6.15
CA GLN A 23 2.57 1.69 5.37
C GLN A 23 2.30 0.73 4.21
N PHE A 24 1.53 -0.33 4.45
CA PHE A 24 1.11 -1.25 3.39
C PHE A 24 0.22 -0.55 2.35
N GLY A 25 -0.75 0.25 2.79
CA GLY A 25 -1.62 1.01 1.88
C GLY A 25 -0.85 2.04 1.03
N ASN A 26 0.11 2.74 1.64
CA ASN A 26 0.97 3.69 0.95
C ASN A 26 1.89 2.98 -0.07
N GLY A 27 2.46 1.83 0.30
CA GLY A 27 3.27 1.01 -0.61
C GLY A 27 2.48 0.52 -1.83
N LEU A 28 1.26 0.00 -1.62
CA LEU A 28 0.37 -0.43 -2.69
C LEU A 28 -0.03 0.73 -3.61
N THR A 29 -0.35 1.89 -3.03
CA THR A 29 -0.75 3.07 -3.81
C THR A 29 0.40 3.58 -4.68
N ASN A 30 1.64 3.56 -4.17
CA ASN A 30 2.81 3.97 -4.94
C ASN A 30 3.09 3.07 -6.17
N LEU A 31 2.63 1.82 -6.17
CA LEU A 31 2.81 0.89 -7.30
C LEU A 31 1.87 1.19 -8.48
N VAL A 32 0.76 1.86 -8.22
CA VAL A 32 -0.32 2.12 -9.19
C VAL A 32 -0.46 3.61 -9.49
N SER A 33 0.06 4.48 -8.63
CA SER A 33 -0.12 5.92 -8.80
C SER A 33 0.69 6.46 -9.99
N PRO A 34 0.04 7.09 -11.00
CA PRO A 34 0.73 7.70 -12.14
C PRO A 34 1.53 8.96 -11.75
N THR A 35 1.39 9.44 -10.51
CA THR A 35 2.14 10.58 -9.97
C THR A 35 3.36 10.16 -9.15
N GLY A 36 3.59 8.85 -8.98
CA GLY A 36 4.75 8.32 -8.28
C GLY A 36 6.03 8.47 -9.11
N GLY A 37 6.81 9.52 -8.82
CA GLY A 37 8.04 9.82 -9.58
C GLY A 37 9.06 8.68 -9.60
N VAL A 38 9.15 7.88 -8.53
CA VAL A 38 10.04 6.71 -8.45
C VAL A 38 9.62 5.61 -9.44
N LEU A 39 8.32 5.38 -9.57
CA LEU A 39 7.77 4.37 -10.48
C LEU A 39 7.99 4.78 -11.93
N LEU A 40 7.68 6.03 -12.27
CA LEU A 40 7.90 6.57 -13.62
C LEU A 40 9.39 6.62 -13.98
N ALA A 41 10.28 6.92 -13.02
CA ALA A 41 11.73 6.89 -13.23
C ALA A 41 12.25 5.47 -13.49
N GLY A 42 11.76 4.45 -12.78
CA GLY A 42 12.09 3.06 -13.05
C GLY A 42 11.58 2.59 -14.43
N LEU A 43 10.36 3.00 -14.78
CA LEU A 43 9.73 2.67 -16.06
C LEU A 43 10.42 3.35 -17.26
N SER A 44 10.91 4.58 -17.09
CA SER A 44 11.64 5.28 -18.14
C SER A 44 13.01 4.63 -18.42
N ILE A 45 13.70 4.13 -17.39
CA ILE A 45 14.94 3.34 -17.55
C ILE A 45 14.64 2.01 -18.26
N ALA A 46 13.54 1.34 -17.88
CA ALA A 46 13.12 0.09 -18.50
C ALA A 46 12.51 0.25 -19.91
N ARG A 47 12.27 1.48 -20.38
CA ARG A 47 11.52 1.83 -21.61
C ARG A 47 10.11 1.20 -21.68
N ILE A 48 9.46 1.03 -20.54
CA ILE A 48 8.11 0.46 -20.46
C ILE A 48 7.11 1.61 -20.26
N GLY A 49 6.05 1.64 -21.06
CA GLY A 49 4.98 2.62 -20.88
C GLY A 49 4.18 2.34 -19.61
N PHE A 50 3.70 3.38 -18.92
CA PHE A 50 2.88 3.23 -17.70
C PHE A 50 1.66 2.32 -17.91
N GLY A 51 1.00 2.40 -19.08
CA GLY A 51 -0.12 1.51 -19.39
C GLY A 51 0.26 0.03 -19.54
N GLN A 52 1.48 -0.29 -19.96
CA GLN A 52 1.99 -1.68 -19.98
C GLN A 52 2.36 -2.15 -18.58
N TRP A 53 2.94 -1.27 -17.77
CA TRP A 53 3.20 -1.56 -16.35
C TRP A 53 1.92 -1.85 -15.58
N LEU A 54 0.88 -1.06 -15.80
CA LEU A 54 -0.41 -1.28 -15.13
C LEU A 54 -1.00 -2.66 -15.48
N LYS A 55 -0.84 -3.11 -16.73
CA LYS A 55 -1.24 -4.46 -17.14
C LYS A 55 -0.38 -5.56 -16.51
N ALA A 56 0.92 -5.30 -16.32
CA ALA A 56 1.82 -6.23 -15.65
C ALA A 56 1.52 -6.34 -14.15
N ILE A 57 1.14 -5.23 -13.50
CA ILE A 57 0.84 -5.20 -12.07
C ILE A 57 -0.60 -5.58 -11.76
N ALA A 58 -1.52 -5.47 -12.71
CA ALA A 58 -2.94 -5.84 -12.55
C ALA A 58 -3.18 -7.23 -11.93
N PRO A 59 -2.49 -8.32 -12.33
CA PRO A 59 -2.65 -9.62 -11.68
C PRO A 59 -1.98 -9.70 -10.30
N LEU A 60 -0.91 -8.93 -10.07
CA LEU A 60 -0.13 -8.97 -8.83
C LEU A 60 -0.75 -8.10 -7.72
N PHE A 61 -1.41 -7.01 -8.11
CA PHE A 61 -2.03 -6.05 -7.21
C PHE A 61 -3.07 -6.66 -6.24
N PRO A 62 -4.05 -7.48 -6.68
CA PRO A 62 -5.01 -8.09 -5.77
C PRO A 62 -4.34 -9.08 -4.81
N VAL A 63 -3.30 -9.79 -5.24
CA VAL A 63 -2.54 -10.71 -4.36
C VAL A 63 -1.84 -9.91 -3.27
N LEU A 64 -1.13 -8.84 -3.63
CA LEU A 64 -0.44 -7.98 -2.66
C LEU A 64 -1.45 -7.27 -1.72
N TRP A 65 -2.62 -6.90 -2.23
CA TRP A 65 -3.68 -6.29 -1.45
C TRP A 65 -4.25 -7.27 -0.40
N ILE A 66 -4.55 -8.52 -0.79
CA ILE A 66 -5.03 -9.56 0.13
C ILE A 66 -3.98 -9.89 1.19
N VAL A 67 -2.72 -10.04 0.80
CA VAL A 67 -1.63 -10.32 1.75
C VAL A 67 -1.48 -9.16 2.73
N SER A 68 -1.48 -7.92 2.24
CA SER A 68 -1.37 -6.73 3.10
C SER A 68 -2.56 -6.61 4.07
N ALA A 69 -3.77 -6.91 3.60
CA ALA A 69 -4.97 -6.92 4.43
C ALA A 69 -4.92 -8.03 5.50
N ALA A 70 -4.43 -9.22 5.16
CA ALA A 70 -4.27 -10.31 6.11
C ALA A 70 -3.24 -9.96 7.21
N PHE A 71 -2.10 -9.40 6.85
CA PHE A 71 -1.09 -8.95 7.82
C PHE A 71 -1.60 -7.82 8.71
N ALA A 72 -2.31 -6.84 8.16
CA ALA A 72 -2.92 -5.77 8.94
C ALA A 72 -4.00 -6.30 9.90
N ALA A 73 -4.81 -7.27 9.47
CA ALA A 73 -5.81 -7.91 10.32
C ALA A 73 -5.17 -8.71 11.47
N ILE A 74 -4.09 -9.45 11.20
CA ILE A 74 -3.34 -10.16 12.25
C ILE A 74 -2.75 -9.16 13.25
N SER A 75 -2.13 -8.08 12.77
CA SER A 75 -1.56 -7.05 13.64
C SER A 75 -2.61 -6.30 14.46
N ALA A 76 -3.86 -6.23 14.01
CA ALA A 76 -4.94 -5.61 14.77
C ALA A 76 -5.52 -6.52 15.87
N TRP A 77 -5.30 -7.84 15.77
CA TRP A 77 -5.75 -8.84 16.74
C TRP A 77 -4.70 -9.19 17.80
N VAL A 78 -3.45 -8.82 17.59
CA VAL A 78 -2.31 -8.98 18.52
C VAL A 78 -2.11 -7.69 19.31
#